data_AF-A0A2E1H2U0-F1
#
_entry.id   AF-A0A2E1H2U0-F1
#
_cell.length_a   1.000
_cell.length_b   1.000
_cell.length_c   1.000
_cell.angle_alpha   90.00
_cell.angle_beta   90.00
_cell.angle_gamma   90.00
#
_symmetry.space_group_name_H-M   'P 1'
#
loop_
_entity.id
_entity.type
_entity.pdbx_description
1 polymer ?
#
loop_
_entity_poly.entity_id
_entity_poly.type
_entity_poly.pdbx_seq_one_letter_code
_entity_poly.pdbx_strand_id
1 'polypeptide(L)'
;MAISDLRQWIDALDEAGELHRITAKVDPCLELSQIVDRVSKENGAPNKALLFENVKGSNMPVLVNAFGSMKRMAISLGVNDVEEHATRLRDLLDQAPPETLIDKLK
;
A
#
# COMPACT_ATOMS: atom_id res chain seq x y z
N MET A 1 0.21 -5.69 -14.61
CA MET A 1 -0.59 -4.68 -15.33
C MET A 1 -0.59 -3.41 -14.48
N ALA A 2 -0.53 -2.21 -15.08
CA ALA A 2 -0.51 -0.99 -14.28
C ALA A 2 -1.87 -0.77 -13.59
N ILE A 3 -1.85 -0.53 -12.27
CA ILE A 3 -3.04 -0.15 -11.51
C ILE A 3 -3.38 1.29 -11.89
N SER A 4 -4.50 1.47 -12.58
CA SER A 4 -4.83 2.74 -13.23
C SER A 4 -5.82 3.58 -12.43
N ASP A 5 -6.56 2.96 -11.50
CA ASP A 5 -7.53 3.65 -10.66
C ASP A 5 -7.71 2.94 -9.30
N LEU A 6 -8.52 3.56 -8.43
CA LEU A 6 -8.77 3.04 -7.08
C LEU A 6 -9.55 1.71 -7.07
N ARG A 7 -10.37 1.42 -8.09
CA ARG A 7 -11.13 0.16 -8.15
C ARG A 7 -10.19 -0.98 -8.47
N GLN A 8 -9.32 -0.80 -9.47
CA GLN A 8 -8.25 -1.75 -9.76
C GLN A 8 -7.32 -1.93 -8.56
N TRP A 9 -7.09 -0.89 -7.76
CA TRP A 9 -6.32 -1.02 -6.53
C TRP A 9 -7.02 -1.90 -5.49
N ILE A 10 -8.33 -1.70 -5.29
CA ILE A 10 -9.14 -2.54 -4.40
C ILE A 10 -9.11 -4.00 -4.85
N ASP A 11 -9.26 -4.26 -6.16
CA ASP A 11 -9.22 -5.62 -6.71
C ASP A 11 -7.85 -6.28 -6.51
N ALA A 12 -6.76 -5.54 -6.76
CA ALA A 12 -5.39 -6.04 -6.52
C ALA A 12 -5.14 -6.38 -5.04
N LEU A 13 -5.70 -5.61 -4.11
CA LEU A 13 -5.64 -5.92 -2.68
C LEU A 13 -6.42 -7.17 -2.32
N ASP A 14 -7.61 -7.37 -2.92
CA ASP A 14 -8.47 -8.54 -2.71
C ASP A 14 -7.75 -9.81 -3.23
N GLU A 15 -7.24 -9.77 -4.46
CA GLU A 15 -6.47 -10.85 -5.08
C GLU A 15 -5.21 -11.23 -4.29
N ALA A 16 -4.51 -10.24 -3.72
CA ALA A 16 -3.33 -10.47 -2.88
C ALA A 16 -3.67 -10.95 -1.44
N GLY A 17 -4.96 -11.08 -1.13
CA GLY A 17 -5.48 -11.41 0.20
C GLY A 17 -5.22 -10.31 1.23
N GLU A 18 -4.94 -9.08 0.82
CA GLU A 18 -4.59 -7.93 1.66
C GLU A 18 -5.79 -7.04 2.02
N LEU A 19 -6.97 -7.35 1.50
CA LEU A 19 -8.23 -6.66 1.78
C LEU A 19 -9.14 -7.49 2.70
N HIS A 20 -9.85 -6.82 3.60
CA HIS A 20 -11.00 -7.38 4.30
C HIS A 20 -12.24 -6.50 4.07
N ARG A 21 -13.32 -7.11 3.57
CA ARG A 21 -14.60 -6.44 3.30
C ARG A 21 -15.54 -6.59 4.50
N ILE A 22 -16.12 -5.49 4.94
CA ILE A 22 -17.02 -5.44 6.10
C ILE A 22 -18.38 -4.96 5.64
N THR A 23 -19.35 -5.87 5.65
CA THR A 23 -20.75 -5.61 5.27
C THR A 23 -21.62 -5.18 6.45
N ALA A 24 -21.15 -5.45 7.68
CA ALA A 24 -21.80 -4.99 8.90
C ALA A 24 -21.85 -3.45 8.93
N LYS A 25 -22.98 -2.91 9.37
CA LYS A 25 -23.18 -1.46 9.49
C LYS A 25 -22.23 -0.89 10.54
N VAL A 26 -21.51 0.17 10.19
CA VAL A 26 -20.56 0.85 11.08
C VAL A 26 -20.91 2.32 11.27
N ASP A 27 -20.73 2.87 12.46
CA ASP A 27 -20.77 4.30 12.72
C ASP A 27 -19.44 4.94 12.28
N PRO A 28 -19.47 5.94 11.38
CA PRO A 28 -18.24 6.64 10.99
C PRO A 28 -17.63 7.44 12.16
N CYS A 29 -18.43 7.79 13.18
CA CYS A 29 -17.96 8.52 14.35
C CYS A 29 -17.32 7.56 15.35
N LEU A 30 -15.99 7.54 15.38
CA LEU A 30 -15.13 6.82 16.32
C LEU A 30 -15.14 5.29 16.23
N GLU A 31 -16.27 4.64 15.96
CA GLU A 31 -16.34 3.18 15.82
C GLU A 31 -15.47 2.69 14.67
N LEU A 32 -15.66 3.23 13.46
CA LEU A 32 -14.86 2.87 12.28
C LEU A 32 -13.36 3.08 12.56
N SER A 33 -12.97 4.25 13.07
CA SER A 33 -11.56 4.54 13.36
C SER A 33 -10.98 3.63 14.44
N GLN A 34 -11.76 3.22 15.45
CA GLN A 34 -11.29 2.32 16.50
C GLN A 34 -11.06 0.89 15.96
N ILE A 35 -11.89 0.43 15.02
CA ILE A 35 -11.67 -0.83 14.31
C ILE A 35 -10.37 -0.76 13.51
N VAL A 36 -10.16 0.34 12.77
CA VAL A 36 -8.94 0.57 11.98
C VAL A 36 -7.70 0.61 12.87
N ASP A 37 -7.78 1.28 14.02
CA ASP A 37 -6.67 1.41 14.96
C ASP A 37 -6.19 0.04 15.45
N ARG A 38 -7.13 -0.83 15.86
CA ARG A 38 -6.82 -2.21 16.28
C ARG A 38 -6.21 -3.03 15.14
N VAL A 39 -6.85 -3.05 13.96
CA VAL A 39 -6.32 -3.81 12.81
C VAL A 39 -4.93 -3.32 12.38
N SER A 40 -4.65 -2.02 12.56
CA SER A 40 -3.38 -1.44 12.12
C SER A 40 -2.25 -1.66 13.13
N LYS A 41 -2.54 -1.72 14.43
CA LYS A 41 -1.54 -1.59 15.51
C LYS A 41 -1.54 -2.74 16.52
N GLU A 42 -2.58 -3.56 16.58
CA GLU A 42 -2.68 -4.62 17.57
C GLU A 42 -1.74 -5.78 17.23
N ASN A 43 -0.88 -6.13 18.18
CA ASN A 43 0.07 -7.23 18.01
C ASN A 43 -0.67 -8.55 17.80
N GLY A 44 -0.32 -9.26 16.74
CA GLY A 44 -0.92 -10.55 16.38
C GLY A 44 -2.22 -10.46 15.58
N ALA A 45 -2.81 -9.27 15.42
CA ALA A 45 -3.91 -9.08 14.49
C ALA A 45 -3.37 -9.05 13.04
N PRO A 46 -4.08 -9.66 12.07
CA PRO A 46 -3.69 -9.54 10.67
C PRO A 46 -3.91 -8.10 10.18
N ASN A 47 -2.82 -7.35 9.98
CA ASN A 47 -2.89 -6.01 9.38
C ASN A 47 -3.41 -6.10 7.94
N LYS A 48 -4.62 -5.60 7.70
CA LYS A 48 -5.30 -5.61 6.40
C LYS A 48 -5.82 -4.23 6.03
N ALA A 49 -5.94 -3.98 4.73
CA ALA A 49 -6.81 -2.91 4.25
C ALA A 49 -8.26 -3.27 4.57
N LEU A 50 -9.09 -2.29 4.92
CA LEU A 50 -10.49 -2.51 5.26
C LEU A 50 -11.38 -1.73 4.31
N LEU A 51 -12.39 -2.39 3.76
CA LEU A 51 -13.46 -1.76 2.98
C LEU A 51 -14.78 -1.91 3.74
N PHE A 52 -15.25 -0.79 4.32
CA PHE A 52 -16.56 -0.72 4.97
C PHE A 52 -17.61 -0.39 3.91
N GLU A 53 -18.49 -1.35 3.64
CA GLU A 53 -19.49 -1.24 2.58
C GLU A 53 -20.80 -0.59 3.07
N ASN A 54 -21.04 -0.58 4.38
CA ASN A 54 -22.25 -0.05 4.99
C ASN A 54 -21.93 0.97 6.10
N VAL A 55 -21.81 2.25 5.73
CA VAL A 55 -21.51 3.34 6.67
C VAL A 55 -22.81 4.06 7.06
N LYS A 56 -23.09 4.15 8.36
CA LYS A 56 -24.29 4.81 8.88
C LYS A 56 -24.38 6.26 8.40
N GLY A 57 -25.50 6.58 7.73
CA GLY A 57 -25.79 7.94 7.25
C GLY A 57 -25.07 8.32 5.95
N SER A 58 -24.40 7.37 5.28
CA SER A 58 -23.71 7.58 4.01
C SER A 58 -24.02 6.44 3.03
N ASN A 59 -24.19 6.77 1.75
CA ASN A 59 -24.25 5.77 0.67
C ASN A 59 -22.86 5.45 0.10
N MET A 60 -21.83 6.17 0.55
CA MET A 60 -20.47 6.00 0.07
C MET A 60 -19.70 5.04 0.98
N PRO A 61 -19.12 3.95 0.44
CA PRO A 61 -18.26 3.05 1.20
C PRO A 61 -16.94 3.72 1.56
N VAL A 62 -16.24 3.19 2.55
CA VAL A 62 -15.00 3.74 3.08
C VAL A 62 -13.88 2.70 3.02
N LEU A 63 -12.87 2.96 2.20
CA LEU A 63 -11.62 2.21 2.16
C LEU A 63 -10.59 2.90 3.05
N VAL A 64 -9.94 2.13 3.93
CA VAL A 64 -8.92 2.62 4.87
C VAL A 64 -7.79 1.61 5.02
N ASN A 65 -6.64 2.10 5.49
CA ASN A 65 -5.40 1.31 5.63
C ASN A 65 -4.87 0.70 4.31
N ALA A 66 -5.31 1.25 3.15
CA ALA A 66 -5.00 0.72 1.82
C ALA A 66 -3.50 0.63 1.51
N PHE A 67 -2.67 1.46 2.14
CA PHE A 67 -1.21 1.51 1.94
C PHE A 67 -0.41 1.23 3.23
N GLY A 68 -1.06 0.83 4.32
CA GLY A 68 -0.40 0.73 5.64
C GLY A 68 0.45 -0.52 5.88
N SER A 69 1.00 -1.15 4.83
CA SER A 69 1.99 -2.22 4.97
C SER A 69 3.00 -2.20 3.83
N MET A 70 4.21 -2.68 4.08
CA MET A 70 5.26 -2.75 3.04
C MET A 70 4.87 -3.67 1.88
N LYS A 71 4.17 -4.77 2.16
CA LYS A 71 3.63 -5.65 1.11
C LYS A 71 2.65 -4.90 0.21
N ARG A 72 1.70 -4.13 0.77
CA ARG A 72 0.76 -3.33 -0.02
C ARG A 72 1.48 -2.23 -0.82
N MET A 73 2.50 -1.60 -0.24
CA MET A 73 3.34 -0.64 -0.96
C MET A 73 4.12 -1.28 -2.12
N ALA A 74 4.65 -2.49 -1.94
CA ALA A 74 5.35 -3.20 -3.01
C ALA A 74 4.40 -3.53 -4.18
N ILE A 75 3.19 -4.02 -3.88
CA ILE A 75 2.16 -4.30 -4.90
C ILE A 75 1.79 -3.03 -5.67
N SER A 76 1.58 -1.89 -4.98
CA SER A 76 1.21 -0.64 -5.66
C SER A 76 2.31 -0.11 -6.58
N LEU A 77 3.56 -0.42 -6.27
CA LEU A 77 4.75 -0.09 -7.08
C LEU A 77 5.11 -1.17 -8.11
N GLY A 78 4.34 -2.26 -8.18
CA GLY A 78 4.56 -3.37 -9.12
C GLY A 78 5.87 -4.13 -8.88
N VAL A 79 6.35 -4.18 -7.63
CA VAL A 79 7.59 -4.84 -7.22
C VAL A 79 7.35 -5.83 -6.10
N ASN A 80 8.31 -6.71 -5.83
CA ASN A 80 8.23 -7.63 -4.70
C ASN A 80 8.69 -6.98 -3.39
N ASP A 81 9.59 -6.00 -3.49
CA ASP A 81 10.13 -5.22 -2.39
C ASP A 81 10.25 -3.75 -2.82
N VAL A 82 9.87 -2.83 -1.94
CA VAL A 82 9.96 -1.38 -2.18
C VAL A 82 11.40 -0.92 -2.43
N GLU A 83 12.38 -1.63 -1.88
CA GLU A 83 13.82 -1.34 -2.04
C GLU A 83 14.34 -1.62 -3.46
N GLU A 84 13.59 -2.37 -4.27
CA GLU A 84 13.98 -2.69 -5.65
C GLU A 84 14.16 -1.42 -6.50
N HIS A 85 13.21 -0.49 -6.41
CA HIS A 85 13.28 0.78 -7.13
C HIS A 85 14.41 1.68 -6.62
N ALA A 86 14.62 1.73 -5.30
CA ALA A 86 15.70 2.51 -4.70
C ALA A 86 17.09 1.97 -5.09
N THR A 87 17.22 0.65 -5.20
CA THR A 87 18.44 -0.01 -5.66
C THR A 87 18.70 0.30 -7.13
N ARG A 88 17.69 0.13 -7.99
CA ARG A 88 17.81 0.45 -9.41
C ARG A 88 18.15 1.92 -9.68
N LEU A 89 17.61 2.84 -8.88
CA LEU A 89 17.93 4.27 -8.99
C LEU A 89 19.38 4.55 -8.62
N ARG A 90 19.90 3.95 -7.54
CA ARG A 90 21.30 4.06 -7.15
C ARG A 90 22.23 3.56 -8.25
N ASP A 91 21.94 2.39 -8.81
CA ASP A 91 22.74 1.80 -9.89
C ASP A 91 22.79 2.70 -11.14
N LEU A 92 21.72 3.46 -11.42
CA LEU A 92 21.68 4.43 -12.52
C LEU A 92 22.48 5.70 -12.20
N LEU A 93 22.43 6.18 -10.96
CA LEU A 93 23.19 7.36 -10.53
C LEU A 93 24.70 7.09 -10.49
N ASP A 94 25.09 5.89 -10.07
CA ASP A 94 26.50 5.47 -9.99
C ASP A 94 27.14 5.22 -11.38
N GLN A 95 26.35 5.27 -12.46
CA GLN A 95 26.83 5.19 -13.86
C GLN A 95 27.14 6.55 -14.50
N ALA A 96 27.14 7.65 -13.72
CA ALA A 96 27.57 8.95 -14.22
C ALA A 96 29.01 8.87 -14.78
N PRO A 97 29.29 9.46 -15.96
CA PRO A 97 30.60 9.35 -16.59
C PRO A 97 31.68 9.95 -15.69
N PRO A 98 32.88 9.35 -15.65
CA PRO A 98 33.99 9.84 -14.85
C PRO A 98 34.28 11.31 -15.15
N GLU A 99 34.21 12.16 -14.13
CA GLU A 99 34.43 13.60 -14.28
C GLU A 99 35.90 13.94 -14.50
N THR A 100 36.83 13.05 -14.12
CA THR A 100 38.27 13.30 -14.22
C THR A 100 39.04 12.21 -14.98
N LEU A 101 40.20 12.58 -15.53
CA LEU A 101 41.11 11.67 -16.24
C LEU A 101 41.66 10.53 -15.36
N ILE A 102 41.67 10.72 -14.03
CA ILE A 102 42.13 9.73 -13.05
C ILE A 102 41.09 8.59 -12.91
N ASP A 103 39.80 8.90 -13.05
CA ASP A 103 38.72 7.92 -12.95
C ASP A 103 38.64 6.98 -14.16
N LYS A 104 39.30 7.32 -15.28
CA LYS A 104 39.40 6.47 -16.49
C LYS A 104 40.53 5.44 -16.45
N LEU A 105 41.40 5.49 -15.43
CA LEU A 105 42.57 4.61 -15.27
C LEU A 105 42.37 3.48 -14.25
N LYS A 106 41.21 3.42 -13.61
CA LYS A 106 40.71 2.25 -12.86
C LYS A 106 39.65 1.52 -13.67
#